data_AF-A0A954HKN6-F1
#
_entry.id   AF-A0A954HKN6-F1
#
_cell.length_a   1.000
_cell.length_b   1.000
_cell.length_c   1.000
_cell.angle_alpha   90.00
_cell.angle_beta   90.00
_cell.angle_gamma   90.00
#
_symmetry.space_group_name_H-M   'P 1'
#
loop_
_entity.id
_entity.type
_entity.pdbx_description
1 polymer ?
#
loop_
_entity_poly.entity_id
_entity_poly.type
_entity_poly.pdbx_seq_one_letter_code
_entity_poly.pdbx_strand_id
1 'polypeptide(L)'
;MRFFVGIPKGLSVMPATVSKVEGVAHLILVDEGSEVIVDDLESLIEKTIDHPVLKDGGFDLTMALKSFSLPKTLPVPLPEGDDGSRRELTIAWNSPDVTREEWQEMAAGTYPGIYSVQLIDQNGKLLLDQSGGYYGGKTATGKLERCEWSIGLDPKQDGLPQGVRLRIRLASKVSLVKFPFSFEDVPVFLNEKPKTP
;
A
#
# COMPACT_ATOMS: atom_id res chain seq x y z
N MET A 1 -23.62 -6.49 0.19
CA MET A 1 -23.13 -5.74 1.37
C MET A 1 -23.82 -6.32 2.61
N ARG A 2 -23.10 -6.61 3.71
CA ARG A 2 -23.68 -7.15 4.96
C ARG A 2 -23.33 -6.19 6.10
N PHE A 3 -24.32 -5.82 6.91
CA PHE A 3 -24.13 -4.96 8.09
C PHE A 3 -24.25 -5.79 9.36
N PHE A 4 -23.38 -5.53 10.35
CA PHE A 4 -23.43 -6.21 11.65
C PHE A 4 -23.69 -5.19 12.76
N VAL A 5 -24.69 -5.47 13.59
CA VAL A 5 -24.99 -4.67 14.80
C VAL A 5 -24.79 -5.58 16.01
N GLY A 6 -23.91 -5.18 16.93
CA GLY A 6 -23.67 -5.92 18.17
C GLY A 6 -24.70 -5.55 19.24
N ILE A 7 -25.40 -6.54 19.82
CA ILE A 7 -26.32 -6.34 20.94
C ILE A 7 -25.69 -6.92 22.23
N PRO A 8 -25.71 -6.20 23.36
CA PRO A 8 -25.24 -6.72 24.65
C PRO A 8 -26.06 -7.95 25.10
N LYS A 9 -25.37 -8.93 25.69
CA LYS A 9 -25.97 -10.20 26.14
C LYS A 9 -27.14 -9.97 27.12
N GLY A 10 -28.29 -10.59 26.85
CA GLY A 10 -29.41 -10.68 27.79
C GLY A 10 -30.76 -10.16 27.27
N LEU A 11 -30.80 -9.56 26.07
CA LEU A 11 -32.04 -9.12 25.43
C LEU A 11 -32.60 -10.21 24.52
N SER A 12 -33.86 -10.62 24.76
CA SER A 12 -34.67 -11.35 23.78
C SER A 12 -34.97 -10.42 22.61
N VAL A 13 -34.66 -10.84 21.39
CA VAL A 13 -34.76 -9.99 20.20
C VAL A 13 -35.82 -10.58 19.27
N MET A 14 -36.95 -9.88 19.12
CA MET A 14 -37.90 -10.09 18.01
C MET A 14 -37.19 -9.78 16.67
N PRO A 15 -37.64 -10.29 15.51
CA PRO A 15 -37.12 -9.87 14.22
C PRO A 15 -37.26 -8.34 14.11
N ALA A 16 -36.15 -7.64 14.25
CA ALA A 16 -36.11 -6.20 14.17
C ALA A 16 -35.96 -5.82 12.71
N THR A 17 -36.90 -5.04 12.22
CA THR A 17 -36.80 -4.41 10.90
C THR A 17 -36.35 -2.98 11.11
N VAL A 18 -35.29 -2.56 10.42
CA VAL A 18 -34.96 -1.14 10.33
C VAL A 18 -35.85 -0.54 9.25
N SER A 19 -36.73 0.39 9.64
CA SER A 19 -37.76 0.97 8.77
C SER A 19 -37.17 1.69 7.57
N LYS A 20 -36.00 2.32 7.71
CA LYS A 20 -35.30 2.99 6.63
C LYS A 20 -33.80 3.06 6.87
N VAL A 21 -33.03 2.70 5.86
CA VAL A 21 -31.56 2.87 5.82
C VAL A 21 -31.22 3.73 4.62
N GLU A 22 -30.67 4.92 4.89
CA GLU A 22 -30.17 5.81 3.87
C GLU A 22 -28.65 5.95 3.97
N GLY A 23 -28.01 6.13 2.83
CA GLY A 23 -26.58 6.40 2.77
C GLY A 23 -26.15 6.90 1.41
N VAL A 24 -24.86 7.20 1.30
CA VAL A 24 -24.23 7.55 0.03
C VAL A 24 -23.18 6.49 -0.25
N ALA A 25 -23.31 5.83 -1.39
CA ALA A 25 -22.27 4.96 -1.90
C ALA A 25 -21.30 5.79 -2.75
N HIS A 26 -20.01 5.52 -2.56
CA HIS A 26 -18.93 6.16 -3.29
C HIS A 26 -18.34 5.13 -4.24
N LEU A 27 -18.54 5.30 -5.54
CA LEU A 27 -17.81 4.55 -6.55
C LEU A 27 -16.61 5.37 -6.98
N ILE A 28 -15.41 4.82 -6.76
CA ILE A 28 -14.15 5.39 -7.23
C ILE A 28 -13.75 4.58 -8.46
N LEU A 29 -13.74 5.21 -9.63
CA LEU A 29 -13.14 4.63 -10.82
C LEU A 29 -11.66 5.02 -10.84
N VAL A 30 -10.80 4.02 -10.91
CA VAL A 30 -9.35 4.15 -10.95
C VAL A 30 -8.87 3.69 -12.32
N ASP A 31 -8.03 4.49 -12.98
CA ASP A 31 -7.31 4.12 -14.20
C ASP A 31 -5.88 3.77 -13.81
N GLU A 32 -5.51 2.53 -14.05
CA GLU A 32 -4.18 1.98 -13.73
C GLU A 32 -3.17 2.18 -14.87
N GLY A 33 -3.46 3.04 -15.86
CA GLY A 33 -2.64 3.17 -17.07
C GLY A 33 -1.41 4.08 -16.98
N SER A 34 -1.23 4.85 -15.90
CA SER A 34 -0.16 5.85 -15.83
C SER A 34 1.15 5.25 -15.31
N GLU A 35 2.21 5.44 -16.08
CA GLU A 35 3.55 4.94 -15.78
C GLU A 35 4.56 6.10 -15.77
N VAL A 36 5.41 6.13 -14.74
CA VAL A 36 6.57 7.01 -14.67
C VAL A 36 7.83 6.16 -14.72
N ILE A 37 8.71 6.49 -15.66
CA ILE A 37 10.06 5.91 -15.74
C ILE A 37 11.06 6.93 -15.23
N VAL A 38 11.87 6.51 -14.26
CA VAL A 38 12.98 7.28 -13.72
C VAL A 38 14.27 6.59 -14.12
N ASP A 39 15.09 7.31 -14.87
CA ASP A 39 16.43 6.90 -15.27
C ASP A 39 17.48 7.32 -14.22
N ASP A 40 18.71 6.86 -14.40
CA ASP A 40 19.89 7.30 -13.62
C ASP A 40 19.72 7.19 -12.09
N LEU A 41 19.17 6.05 -11.64
CA LEU A 41 18.82 5.84 -10.23
C LEU A 41 20.00 5.99 -9.26
N GLU A 42 21.24 5.70 -9.69
CA GLU A 42 22.42 5.82 -8.83
C GLU A 42 22.67 7.27 -8.41
N SER A 43 22.43 8.24 -9.30
CA SER A 43 22.61 9.66 -8.98
C SER A 43 21.51 10.22 -8.07
N LEU A 44 20.41 9.48 -7.92
CA LEU A 44 19.23 9.84 -7.13
C LEU A 44 19.20 9.21 -5.73
N ILE A 45 20.17 8.35 -5.40
CA ILE A 45 20.31 7.82 -4.05
C ILE A 45 20.47 8.97 -3.05
N GLU A 46 19.70 8.90 -1.97
CA GLU A 46 19.61 9.91 -0.89
C GLU A 46 19.05 11.27 -1.33
N LYS A 47 18.39 11.33 -2.50
CA LYS A 47 17.74 12.53 -3.03
C LYS A 47 16.25 12.31 -3.24
N THR A 48 15.52 13.41 -3.31
CA THR A 48 14.16 13.43 -3.85
C THR A 48 14.22 13.28 -5.36
N ILE A 49 13.35 12.43 -5.91
CA ILE A 49 13.18 12.26 -7.36
C ILE A 49 12.47 13.50 -7.92
N ASP A 50 13.18 14.31 -8.71
CA ASP A 50 12.61 15.46 -9.41
C ASP A 50 12.01 15.02 -10.77
N HIS A 51 10.78 14.52 -10.73
CA HIS A 51 10.03 14.14 -11.93
C HIS A 51 8.71 14.93 -11.99
N PRO A 52 8.36 15.58 -13.13
CA PRO A 52 7.22 16.50 -13.20
C PRO A 52 5.89 15.82 -12.85
N VAL A 53 5.63 14.62 -13.35
CA VAL A 53 4.40 13.87 -13.04
C VAL A 53 4.30 13.51 -11.55
N LEU A 54 5.43 13.21 -10.92
CA LEU A 54 5.44 12.89 -9.49
C LEU A 54 5.20 14.15 -8.66
N LYS A 55 5.85 15.25 -9.02
CA LYS A 55 5.71 16.55 -8.37
C LYS A 55 4.30 17.12 -8.48
N ASP A 56 3.70 17.08 -9.67
CA ASP A 56 2.32 17.54 -9.91
C ASP A 56 1.31 16.66 -9.17
N GLY A 57 1.62 15.37 -8.99
CA GLY A 57 0.83 14.43 -8.18
C GLY A 57 1.04 14.53 -6.68
N GLY A 58 1.95 15.38 -6.19
CA GLY A 58 2.28 15.49 -4.77
C GLY A 58 3.08 14.31 -4.20
N PHE A 59 3.76 13.57 -5.06
CA PHE A 59 4.59 12.41 -4.69
C PHE A 59 6.04 12.85 -4.44
N ASP A 60 6.36 13.18 -3.18
CA ASP A 60 7.75 13.41 -2.74
C ASP A 60 8.42 12.06 -2.44
N LEU A 61 9.04 11.50 -3.48
CA LEU A 61 9.73 10.20 -3.41
C LEU A 61 11.21 10.39 -3.14
N THR A 62 11.71 9.70 -2.12
CA THR A 62 13.14 9.61 -1.79
C THR A 62 13.64 8.19 -1.97
N MET A 63 14.89 8.05 -2.41
CA MET A 63 15.53 6.75 -2.58
C MET A 63 16.68 6.58 -1.61
N ALA A 64 16.90 5.38 -1.09
CA ALA A 64 18.07 5.08 -0.27
C ALA A 64 18.51 3.63 -0.44
N LEU A 65 19.80 3.38 -0.30
CA LEU A 65 20.36 2.03 -0.21
C LEU A 65 20.59 1.70 1.26
N LYS A 66 19.99 0.62 1.73
CA LYS A 66 20.17 0.12 3.10
C LYS A 66 20.91 -1.21 3.06
N SER A 67 21.94 -1.34 3.90
CA SER A 67 22.64 -2.61 4.14
C SER A 67 22.46 -2.98 5.60
N PHE A 68 22.09 -4.23 5.87
CA PHE A 68 21.91 -4.74 7.22
C PHE A 68 22.22 -6.23 7.27
N SER A 69 22.45 -6.75 8.48
CA SER A 69 22.65 -8.19 8.68
C SER A 69 21.55 -8.74 9.58
N LEU A 70 21.02 -9.90 9.21
CA LEU A 70 20.08 -10.62 10.05
C LEU A 70 20.76 -11.09 11.34
N PRO A 71 20.04 -11.11 12.48
CA PRO A 71 20.59 -11.63 13.73
C PRO A 71 21.02 -13.09 13.58
N LYS A 72 22.17 -13.46 14.15
CA LYS A 72 22.66 -14.86 14.13
C LYS A 72 21.79 -15.83 14.94
N THR A 73 20.90 -15.31 15.79
CA THR A 73 20.00 -16.07 16.66
C THR A 73 18.57 -16.07 16.15
N LEU A 74 18.38 -16.13 14.82
CA LEU A 74 17.03 -16.27 14.26
C LEU A 74 16.38 -17.58 14.72
N PRO A 75 15.05 -17.60 14.93
CA PRO A 75 14.30 -18.82 15.27
C PRO A 75 14.46 -19.95 14.24
N VAL A 76 14.83 -19.58 13.00
CA VAL A 76 15.13 -20.48 11.90
C VAL A 76 16.59 -20.26 11.49
N PRO A 77 17.43 -21.31 11.42
CA PRO A 77 18.79 -21.21 10.93
C PRO A 77 18.83 -20.67 9.50
N LEU A 78 19.81 -19.82 9.21
CA LEU A 78 20.05 -19.37 7.84
C LEU A 78 20.51 -20.56 6.98
N PRO A 79 20.21 -20.56 5.66
CA PRO A 79 20.75 -21.54 4.73
C PRO A 79 22.28 -21.63 4.81
N GLU A 80 22.84 -22.80 4.54
CA GLU A 80 24.29 -23.00 4.52
C GLU A 80 24.96 -22.06 3.50
N GLY A 81 25.89 -21.22 3.97
CA GLY A 81 26.57 -20.21 3.15
C GLY A 81 25.91 -18.83 3.09
N ASP A 82 24.74 -18.65 3.71
CA ASP A 82 24.12 -17.33 3.92
C ASP A 82 24.71 -16.69 5.20
N ASP A 83 25.43 -15.59 5.02
CA ASP A 83 26.06 -14.83 6.12
C ASP A 83 25.09 -13.88 6.84
N GLY A 84 23.83 -13.87 6.39
CA GLY A 84 22.78 -12.99 6.89
C GLY A 84 22.85 -11.58 6.33
N SER A 85 23.81 -11.26 5.46
CA SER A 85 23.92 -9.94 4.85
C SER A 85 22.75 -9.70 3.89
N ARG A 86 22.15 -8.51 3.99
CA ARG A 86 21.02 -8.07 3.17
C ARG A 86 21.30 -6.66 2.68
N ARG A 87 20.82 -6.38 1.47
CA ARG A 87 20.89 -5.07 0.85
C ARG A 87 19.56 -4.77 0.19
N GLU A 88 19.05 -3.57 0.38
CA GLU A 88 17.75 -3.15 -0.12
C GLU A 88 17.85 -1.76 -0.74
N LEU A 89 17.19 -1.59 -1.88
CA LEU A 89 16.81 -0.28 -2.37
C LEU A 89 15.45 0.08 -1.77
N THR A 90 15.40 1.15 -1.00
CA THR A 90 14.16 1.67 -0.44
C THR A 90 13.71 2.89 -1.21
N ILE A 91 12.45 2.91 -1.63
CA ILE A 91 11.77 4.06 -2.22
C ILE A 91 10.72 4.49 -1.22
N ALA A 92 10.77 5.72 -0.74
CA ALA A 92 9.86 6.20 0.28
C ALA A 92 9.10 7.43 -0.20
N TRP A 93 7.78 7.39 -0.06
CA TRP A 93 6.90 8.53 -0.22
C TRP A 93 6.59 9.13 1.15
N ASN A 94 6.96 10.40 1.34
CA ASN A 94 6.54 11.16 2.51
C ASN A 94 5.22 11.87 2.19
N SER A 95 4.13 11.49 2.87
CA SER A 95 2.85 12.19 2.77
C SER A 95 2.19 12.30 4.14
N PRO A 96 2.27 13.48 4.79
CA PRO A 96 1.69 13.68 6.12
C PRO A 96 0.15 13.72 6.12
N ASP A 97 -0.46 13.83 4.93
CA ASP A 97 -1.90 14.04 4.78
C ASP A 97 -2.69 12.77 4.51
N VAL A 98 -2.02 11.67 4.15
CA VAL A 98 -2.68 10.40 3.80
C VAL A 98 -2.90 9.54 5.05
N THR A 99 -4.13 9.08 5.23
CA THR A 99 -4.52 8.19 6.34
C THR A 99 -4.06 6.75 6.11
N ARG A 100 -3.97 5.96 7.18
CA ARG A 100 -3.58 4.55 7.09
C ARG A 100 -4.54 3.74 6.20
N GLU A 101 -5.82 4.04 6.26
CA GLU A 101 -6.84 3.37 5.47
C GLU A 101 -6.64 3.65 3.97
N GLU A 102 -6.43 4.92 3.60
CA GLU A 102 -6.12 5.31 2.21
C GLU A 102 -4.84 4.65 1.69
N TRP A 103 -3.83 4.52 2.55
CA TRP A 103 -2.61 3.78 2.26
C TRP A 103 -2.82 2.28 1.97
N GLN A 104 -3.73 1.64 2.72
CA GLN A 104 -4.08 0.24 2.49
C GLN A 104 -4.87 0.07 1.20
N GLU A 105 -5.80 0.99 0.91
CA GLU A 105 -6.56 0.98 -0.31
C GLU A 105 -5.68 1.26 -1.56
N MET A 106 -4.65 2.12 -1.44
CA MET A 106 -3.66 2.32 -2.53
C MET A 106 -2.87 1.04 -2.81
N ALA A 107 -2.40 0.36 -1.76
CA ALA A 107 -1.69 -0.91 -1.92
C ALA A 107 -2.56 -2.02 -2.52
N ALA A 108 -3.88 -1.94 -2.31
CA ALA A 108 -4.86 -2.84 -2.93
C ALA A 108 -5.25 -2.43 -4.37
N GLY A 109 -4.73 -1.30 -4.89
CA GLY A 109 -5.11 -0.75 -6.20
C GLY A 109 -6.50 -0.07 -6.22
N THR A 110 -7.15 0.09 -5.07
CA THR A 110 -8.51 0.64 -4.97
C THR A 110 -8.56 2.12 -4.64
N TYR A 111 -7.40 2.75 -4.39
CA TYR A 111 -7.28 4.18 -4.14
C TYR A 111 -6.26 4.82 -5.10
N PRO A 112 -6.48 6.06 -5.54
CA PRO A 112 -5.54 6.77 -6.39
C PRO A 112 -4.18 6.98 -5.72
N GLY A 113 -3.08 6.69 -6.42
CA GLY A 113 -1.72 6.88 -5.94
C GLY A 113 -0.74 5.86 -6.50
N ILE A 114 0.40 5.68 -5.81
CA ILE A 114 1.40 4.69 -6.21
C ILE A 114 0.99 3.32 -5.68
N TYR A 115 0.76 2.36 -6.58
CA TYR A 115 0.37 1.00 -6.21
C TYR A 115 1.46 -0.03 -6.48
N SER A 116 2.44 0.28 -7.34
CA SER A 116 3.58 -0.60 -7.62
C SER A 116 4.84 0.20 -7.95
N VAL A 117 5.98 -0.31 -7.46
CA VAL A 117 7.32 0.18 -7.74
C VAL A 117 8.17 -0.99 -8.22
N GLN A 118 8.80 -0.82 -9.39
CA GLN A 118 9.45 -1.90 -10.12
C GLN A 118 10.83 -1.46 -10.60
N LEU A 119 11.79 -2.38 -10.55
CA LEU A 119 13.04 -2.22 -11.28
C LEU A 119 12.90 -2.90 -12.64
N ILE A 120 13.22 -2.16 -13.69
CA ILE A 120 13.21 -2.63 -15.07
C ILE A 120 14.57 -2.42 -15.72
N ASP A 121 14.88 -3.19 -16.76
CA ASP A 121 16.05 -2.93 -17.60
C ASP A 121 15.79 -1.84 -18.65
N GLN A 122 16.80 -1.52 -19.46
CA GLN A 122 16.72 -0.55 -20.55
C GLN A 122 15.69 -0.90 -21.64
N ASN A 123 15.29 -2.17 -21.74
CA ASN A 123 14.27 -2.65 -22.69
C ASN A 123 12.87 -2.70 -22.06
N GLY A 124 12.73 -2.33 -20.79
CA GLY A 124 11.46 -2.36 -20.07
C GLY A 124 11.11 -3.73 -19.49
N LYS A 125 12.05 -4.69 -19.52
CA LYS A 125 11.86 -5.99 -18.90
C LYS A 125 11.88 -5.83 -17.39
N LEU A 126 10.89 -6.42 -16.72
CA LEU A 126 10.83 -6.49 -15.27
C LEU A 126 12.02 -7.28 -14.72
N LEU A 127 12.75 -6.66 -13.81
CA LEU A 127 13.82 -7.30 -13.04
C LEU A 127 13.30 -7.69 -11.66
N LEU A 128 12.71 -6.73 -10.95
CA LEU A 128 12.16 -6.91 -9.60
C LEU A 128 10.90 -6.06 -9.44
N ASP A 129 9.93 -6.58 -8.68
CA ASP A 129 8.67 -5.91 -8.38
C ASP A 129 8.43 -5.90 -6.87
N GLN A 130 7.97 -4.77 -6.37
CA GLN A 130 7.41 -4.64 -5.03
C GLN A 130 5.99 -4.08 -5.14
N SER A 131 5.02 -4.94 -4.82
CA SER A 131 3.62 -4.58 -4.62
C SER A 131 3.33 -4.53 -3.13
N GLY A 132 2.80 -3.39 -2.63
CA GLY A 132 2.50 -3.19 -1.22
C GLY A 132 3.70 -2.71 -0.41
N GLY A 133 3.65 -1.45 0.03
CA GLY A 133 4.69 -0.84 0.85
C GLY A 133 4.62 -1.26 2.32
N TYR A 134 5.76 -1.17 3.01
CA TYR A 134 5.85 -1.17 4.46
C TYR A 134 5.36 0.18 5.00
N TYR A 135 4.54 0.14 6.05
CA TYR A 135 3.94 1.31 6.70
C TYR A 135 4.71 1.65 7.99
N GLY A 136 5.49 2.72 7.98
CA GLY A 136 6.31 3.13 9.12
C GLY A 136 6.09 4.59 9.51
N GLY A 137 5.78 4.82 10.79
CA GLY A 137 5.74 6.16 11.40
C GLY A 137 4.34 6.56 11.85
N LYS A 138 4.04 6.43 13.15
CA LYS A 138 2.83 7.01 13.75
C LYS A 138 3.12 8.43 14.22
N THR A 139 2.33 9.39 13.76
CA THR A 139 2.14 10.64 14.50
C THR A 139 1.29 10.40 15.76
N ALA A 140 1.33 11.33 16.71
CA ALA A 140 0.45 11.32 17.87
C ALA A 140 -1.05 11.37 17.52
N THR A 141 -1.39 11.77 16.28
CA THR A 141 -2.75 11.83 15.73
C THR A 141 -3.14 10.57 14.93
N GLY A 142 -2.26 9.58 14.81
CA GLY A 142 -2.53 8.32 14.10
C GLY A 142 -2.34 8.36 12.59
N LYS A 143 -1.92 9.50 12.01
CA LYS A 143 -1.53 9.60 10.59
C LYS A 143 -0.17 8.92 10.35
N LEU A 144 -0.05 8.23 9.22
CA LEU A 144 1.20 7.69 8.72
C LEU A 144 1.84 8.72 7.79
N GLU A 145 3.05 9.17 8.12
CA GLU A 145 3.75 10.19 7.33
C GLU A 145 4.58 9.62 6.18
N ARG A 146 4.79 8.29 6.17
CA ARG A 146 5.72 7.64 5.23
C ARG A 146 5.24 6.25 4.80
N CYS A 147 5.25 6.04 3.49
CA CYS A 147 5.10 4.73 2.85
C CYS A 147 6.44 4.36 2.20
N GLU A 148 6.93 3.13 2.39
CA GLU A 148 8.22 2.69 1.85
C GLU A 148 8.10 1.35 1.10
N TRP A 149 8.67 1.27 -0.09
CA TRP A 149 8.87 0.04 -0.85
C TRP A 149 10.33 -0.40 -0.74
N SER A 150 10.58 -1.66 -0.38
CA SER A 150 11.93 -2.23 -0.24
C SER A 150 12.20 -3.31 -1.27
N ILE A 151 13.10 -3.07 -2.22
CA ILE A 151 13.51 -4.05 -3.22
C ILE A 151 14.82 -4.71 -2.79
N GLY A 152 14.79 -6.01 -2.54
CA GLY A 152 15.98 -6.79 -2.19
C GLY A 152 16.99 -6.84 -3.33
N LEU A 153 18.24 -6.53 -3.03
CA LEU A 153 19.37 -6.56 -3.96
C LEU A 153 20.35 -7.67 -3.54
N ASP A 154 21.21 -8.08 -4.47
CA ASP A 154 22.34 -8.96 -4.14
C ASP A 154 23.27 -8.22 -3.14
N PRO A 155 23.51 -8.78 -1.94
CA PRO A 155 24.38 -8.15 -0.94
C PRO A 155 25.85 -8.05 -1.38
N LYS A 156 26.27 -8.79 -2.40
CA LYS A 156 27.64 -8.79 -2.94
C LYS A 156 27.82 -7.83 -4.12
N GLN A 157 26.74 -7.27 -4.65
CA GLN A 157 26.81 -6.30 -5.73
C GLN A 157 27.19 -4.93 -5.17
N ASP A 158 28.11 -4.22 -5.82
CA ASP A 158 28.36 -2.79 -5.58
C ASP A 158 27.38 -1.94 -6.40
N GLY A 159 26.77 -0.92 -5.78
CA GLY A 159 25.85 -0.02 -6.49
C GLY A 159 24.55 -0.67 -6.96
N LEU A 160 23.84 -0.05 -7.90
CA LEU A 160 22.64 -0.62 -8.52
C LEU A 160 23.02 -1.43 -9.76
N PRO A 161 22.17 -2.34 -10.25
CA PRO A 161 22.46 -3.04 -11.50
C PRO A 161 22.63 -2.03 -12.64
N GLN A 162 23.65 -2.19 -13.47
CA GLN A 162 23.92 -1.23 -14.53
C GLN A 162 22.73 -1.09 -15.49
N GLY A 163 22.34 0.15 -15.80
CA GLY A 163 21.24 0.43 -16.72
C GLY A 163 19.84 0.11 -16.17
N VAL A 164 19.72 -0.12 -14.85
CA VAL A 164 18.42 -0.25 -14.20
C VAL A 164 17.66 1.07 -14.21
N ARG A 165 16.35 0.98 -14.36
CA ARG A 165 15.42 2.10 -14.27
C ARG A 165 14.32 1.78 -13.27
N LEU A 166 13.75 2.82 -12.66
CA LEU A 166 12.62 2.69 -11.76
C LEU A 166 11.35 2.92 -12.56
N ARG A 167 10.46 1.95 -12.54
CA ARG A 167 9.10 2.08 -13.06
C ARG A 167 8.15 2.25 -11.88
N ILE A 168 7.42 3.36 -11.86
CA ILE A 168 6.39 3.65 -10.87
C ILE A 168 5.05 3.59 -11.59
N ARG A 169 4.14 2.77 -11.08
CA ARG A 169 2.78 2.66 -11.61
C ARG A 169 1.81 3.42 -10.73
N LEU A 170 1.01 4.25 -11.38
CA LEU A 170 0.08 5.16 -10.75
C LEU A 170 -1.36 4.74 -11.06
N ALA A 171 -2.14 4.63 -10.00
CA ALA A 171 -3.59 4.56 -10.03
C ALA A 171 -4.11 6.01 -10.05
N SER A 172 -4.69 6.44 -11.16
CA SER A 172 -5.24 7.79 -11.29
C SER A 172 -6.74 7.79 -10.98
N LYS A 173 -7.21 8.81 -10.26
CA LYS A 173 -8.65 8.98 -10.03
C LYS A 173 -9.34 9.41 -11.32
N VAL A 174 -10.15 8.54 -11.89
CA VAL A 174 -10.90 8.85 -13.11
C VAL A 174 -12.21 9.56 -12.77
N SER A 175 -12.90 9.11 -11.72
CA SER A 175 -14.19 9.68 -11.31
C SER A 175 -14.58 9.28 -9.90
N LEU A 176 -15.29 10.17 -9.21
CA LEU A 176 -16.03 9.86 -7.99
C LEU A 176 -17.52 9.98 -8.31
N VAL A 177 -18.21 8.83 -8.39
CA VAL A 177 -19.67 8.83 -8.52
C VAL A 177 -20.26 8.62 -7.13
N LYS A 178 -20.91 9.64 -6.61
CA LYS A 178 -21.72 9.55 -5.40
C LYS A 178 -23.15 9.24 -5.81
N PHE A 179 -23.68 8.10 -5.38
CA PHE A 179 -25.10 7.83 -5.56
C PHE A 179 -25.75 7.60 -4.19
N PRO A 180 -26.81 8.36 -3.87
CA PRO A 180 -27.59 8.09 -2.68
C PRO A 180 -28.29 6.74 -2.84
N PHE A 181 -28.41 6.00 -1.75
CA PHE A 181 -29.25 4.83 -1.67
C PHE A 181 -30.22 4.95 -0.49
N SER A 182 -31.39 4.36 -0.65
CA SER A 182 -32.37 4.19 0.41
C SER A 182 -32.93 2.78 0.30
N PHE A 183 -32.92 2.06 1.41
CA PHE A 183 -33.60 0.78 1.56
C PHE A 183 -34.66 0.93 2.64
N GLU A 184 -35.86 0.45 2.35
CA GLU A 184 -36.95 0.36 3.31
C GLU A 184 -37.04 -1.08 3.83
N ASP A 185 -37.56 -1.23 5.04
CA ASP A 185 -37.85 -2.53 5.65
C ASP A 185 -36.66 -3.51 5.66
N VAL A 186 -35.48 -3.05 6.09
CA VAL A 186 -34.25 -3.86 6.09
C VAL A 186 -34.30 -4.86 7.26
N PRO A 187 -34.32 -6.19 6.99
CA PRO A 187 -34.31 -7.19 8.04
C PRO A 187 -32.93 -7.25 8.72
N VAL A 188 -32.91 -7.18 10.06
CA VAL A 188 -31.68 -7.34 10.84
C VAL A 188 -31.45 -8.83 11.11
N PHE A 189 -30.40 -9.39 10.52
CA PHE A 189 -29.95 -10.74 10.81
C PHE A 189 -28.94 -10.71 11.96
N LEU A 190 -29.29 -11.35 13.07
CA LEU A 190 -28.37 -11.53 14.19
C LEU A 190 -27.43 -12.69 13.89
N ASN A 191 -26.12 -12.40 13.84
CA ASN A 191 -25.11 -13.44 13.81
C ASN A 191 -25.03 -14.07 15.22
N GLU A 192 -25.69 -15.21 15.42
CA GLU A 192 -25.30 -16.09 16.51
C GLU A 192 -23.87 -16.55 16.23
N LYS A 193 -22.94 -16.31 17.17
CA LYS A 193 -21.60 -16.91 17.07
C LYS A 193 -21.77 -18.43 16.88
N PRO A 194 -21.04 -19.07 15.95
CA PRO A 194 -21.09 -20.52 15.84
C PRO A 194 -20.71 -21.11 17.20
N LYS A 195 -21.59 -21.94 17.76
CA LYS A 195 -21.27 -22.75 18.93
C LYS A 195 -20.16 -23.69 18.50
N THR A 196 -18.95 -23.45 19.00
CA THR A 196 -17.86 -24.43 18.92
C THR A 196 -18.35 -25.71 19.59
N PRO A 197 -18.20 -26.89 18.95
CA PRO A 197 -18.59 -28.17 19.54
C PRO A 197 -17.87 -28.47 20.84
#